data_AF-M2RKP1-F1
#
_entry.id   AF-M2RKP1-F1
#
_cell.length_a   1.000
_cell.length_b   1.000
_cell.length_c   1.000
_cell.angle_alpha   90.00
_cell.angle_beta   90.00
_cell.angle_gamma   90.00
#
_symmetry.space_group_name_H-M   'P 1'
#
loop_
_entity.id
_entity.type
_entity.pdbx_description
1 polymer ?
#
loop_
_entity_poly.entity_id
_entity_poly.type
_entity_poly.pdbx_seq_one_letter_code
_entity_poly.pdbx_strand_id
1 'polypeptide(L)'
;MSSLAALEASRLAKAALGGPSSGLAAWSRIGQTRAKSQKVKVASKRAAGFSAKNVRSDQPAARKDKKLGSFMPLSRDRLTDPVFEKDSLSELELAPFRPRQLTQEAVGQALQFTLADNEVIKAYGVPKNLLVEFRILSNPCTVVRSETVKLVDELDAAQSGPSSASRVVLTGPSGCGKSTLLLQAVEYAVRRDWIVLYISRAIPLVTSSTPFSYDPRTRTYEQPDVSYEILRRFQSVNAQHLNIPVQTDYPFETRTVRKGDTISQLAKAGVEDPSIAAAVLLAVMEELTKQTAFPVLLAVDDIQAMFRASLYRDPQMRAVMPYHLSLPRKILEFAGGKRSFPMGAFYGAASTSHTYFKMPLELSEALSTPFEGPSGPYEKRHPEFIEYAKGLRNFPVPAQMQVKEASALFEIWAKDRALHSMPNDELFMSKFTEASGNPRDFVWKGLLSSFAL
;
A
#
# COMPACT_ATOMS: atom_id res chain seq x y z
N MET A 1 1.00 -47.27 -6.08
CA MET A 1 2.31 -46.92 -6.67
C MET A 1 2.19 -45.50 -7.20
N SER A 2 3.02 -44.61 -6.65
CA SER A 2 2.75 -43.19 -6.43
C SER A 2 2.83 -42.30 -7.67
N SER A 3 1.87 -41.38 -7.79
CA SER A 3 1.87 -40.25 -8.73
C SER A 3 2.93 -39.18 -8.42
N LEU A 4 3.69 -39.35 -7.34
CA LEU A 4 4.83 -38.52 -6.96
C LEU A 4 6.06 -38.72 -7.88
N ALA A 5 6.19 -39.87 -8.55
CA ALA A 5 7.36 -40.17 -9.38
C ALA A 5 7.33 -39.50 -10.78
N ALA A 6 6.16 -39.06 -11.25
CA ALA A 6 6.02 -38.48 -12.59
C ALA A 6 6.44 -36.99 -12.67
N LEU A 7 6.58 -36.31 -11.53
CA LEU A 7 6.93 -34.88 -11.45
C LEU A 7 8.44 -34.62 -11.42
N GLU A 8 9.27 -35.63 -11.19
CA GLU A 8 10.73 -35.48 -11.17
C GLU A 8 11.39 -35.67 -12.56
N ALA A 9 10.72 -36.36 -13.49
CA ALA A 9 11.29 -36.69 -14.80
C ALA A 9 11.21 -35.55 -15.85
N SER A 10 10.40 -34.50 -15.62
CA SER A 10 10.26 -33.38 -16.58
C SER A 10 11.25 -32.23 -16.37
N ARG A 11 12.12 -32.31 -15.35
CA ARG A 11 13.02 -31.21 -14.96
C ARG A 11 14.38 -31.19 -15.68
N LEU A 12 14.65 -32.09 -16.64
CA LEU A 12 16.00 -32.27 -17.21
C LEU A 12 16.15 -32.03 -18.72
N ALA A 13 15.20 -31.41 -19.41
CA ALA A 13 15.32 -31.17 -20.86
C ALA A 13 14.87 -29.77 -21.30
N LYS A 14 15.65 -28.73 -20.96
CA LYS A 14 15.65 -27.45 -21.70
C LYS A 14 16.89 -26.60 -21.38
N ALA A 15 18.07 -27.16 -21.61
CA ALA A 15 19.33 -26.43 -21.57
C ALA A 15 20.31 -27.00 -22.61
N ALA A 16 20.02 -26.77 -23.89
CA ALA A 16 21.01 -26.85 -24.97
C ALA A 16 20.35 -26.35 -26.26
N LEU A 17 20.83 -25.23 -26.79
CA LEU A 17 21.10 -24.96 -28.21
C LEU A 17 21.19 -23.45 -28.41
N GLY A 18 22.42 -22.95 -28.38
CA GLY A 18 22.78 -21.61 -28.83
C GLY A 18 23.51 -21.68 -30.17
N GLY A 19 23.15 -20.77 -31.09
CA GLY A 19 23.98 -20.25 -32.19
C GLY A 19 23.82 -20.91 -33.57
N PRO A 20 24.30 -20.24 -34.64
CA PRO A 20 23.71 -19.02 -35.20
C PRO A 20 23.37 -19.22 -36.69
N SER A 21 22.35 -18.54 -37.22
CA SER A 21 22.23 -18.39 -38.68
C SER A 21 21.55 -17.10 -39.09
N SER A 22 22.25 -16.41 -39.98
CA SER A 22 21.86 -15.22 -40.72
C SER A 22 20.60 -15.46 -41.57
N GLY A 23 19.58 -14.65 -41.34
CA GLY A 23 18.40 -14.57 -42.21
C GLY A 23 17.97 -13.11 -42.34
N LEU A 24 18.33 -12.49 -43.47
CA LEU A 24 17.85 -11.19 -43.89
C LEU A 24 16.32 -11.23 -44.05
N ALA A 25 15.59 -10.67 -43.08
CA ALA A 25 14.16 -10.41 -43.22
C ALA A 25 13.96 -8.92 -43.52
N ALA A 26 13.55 -8.64 -44.76
CA ALA A 26 13.28 -7.32 -45.29
C ALA A 26 12.23 -6.58 -44.44
N TRP A 27 12.59 -5.39 -43.95
CA TRP A 27 11.64 -4.44 -43.38
C TRP A 27 10.78 -3.82 -44.49
N SER A 28 9.54 -4.26 -44.60
CA SER A 28 8.50 -3.47 -45.26
C SER A 28 8.11 -2.31 -44.35
N ARG A 29 8.58 -1.10 -44.70
CA ARG A 29 8.14 0.16 -44.09
C ARG A 29 6.69 0.42 -44.51
N ILE A 30 5.73 0.05 -43.67
CA ILE A 30 4.37 0.59 -43.75
C ILE A 30 4.43 2.01 -43.18
N GLY A 31 4.63 2.98 -44.07
CA GLY A 31 4.50 4.40 -43.75
C GLY A 31 3.04 4.75 -43.50
N GLN A 32 2.67 4.99 -42.25
CA GLN A 32 1.41 5.65 -41.93
C GLN A 32 1.53 7.14 -42.28
N THR A 33 0.94 7.54 -43.40
CA THR A 33 0.71 8.94 -43.72
C THR A 33 -0.36 9.49 -42.78
N ARG A 34 0.04 10.42 -41.89
CA ARG A 34 -0.90 11.21 -41.08
C ARG A 34 -1.68 12.14 -42.02
N ALA A 35 -2.89 11.76 -42.39
CA ALA A 35 -3.86 12.68 -42.95
C ALA A 35 -4.29 13.69 -41.86
N LYS A 36 -4.04 14.98 -42.10
CA LYS A 36 -4.58 16.07 -41.27
C LYS A 36 -6.10 16.13 -41.47
N SER A 37 -6.89 15.72 -40.47
CA SER A 37 -8.34 15.93 -40.52
C SER A 37 -8.66 17.41 -40.27
N GLN A 38 -9.34 18.06 -41.20
CA GLN A 38 -9.91 19.39 -41.00
C GLN A 38 -10.94 19.37 -39.86
N LYS A 39 -10.85 20.36 -38.95
CA LYS A 39 -11.84 20.54 -37.88
C LYS A 39 -13.17 21.01 -38.47
N VAL A 40 -14.13 20.11 -38.57
CA VAL A 40 -15.55 20.48 -38.78
C VAL A 40 -16.11 20.96 -37.44
N LYS A 41 -16.55 22.22 -37.36
CA LYS A 41 -17.27 22.75 -36.20
C LYS A 41 -18.67 22.13 -36.17
N VAL A 42 -18.87 21.14 -35.30
CA VAL A 42 -20.21 20.64 -34.97
C VAL A 42 -20.85 21.60 -33.97
N ALA A 43 -21.92 22.28 -34.39
CA ALA A 43 -22.72 23.15 -33.54
C ALA A 43 -23.41 22.32 -32.45
N SER A 44 -23.13 22.63 -31.19
CA SER A 44 -23.80 22.00 -30.04
C SER A 44 -25.25 22.48 -29.96
N LYS A 45 -26.20 21.60 -30.29
CA LYS A 45 -27.61 21.80 -29.90
C LYS A 45 -27.70 21.68 -28.37
N ARG A 46 -28.05 22.78 -27.70
CA ARG A 46 -28.44 22.79 -26.30
C ARG A 46 -29.74 21.98 -26.16
N ALA A 47 -29.71 20.90 -25.39
CA ALA A 47 -30.92 20.22 -24.95
C ALA A 47 -31.67 21.13 -23.98
N ALA A 48 -32.93 21.40 -24.27
CA ALA A 48 -33.82 22.17 -23.43
C ALA A 48 -34.15 21.39 -22.15
N GLY A 49 -33.79 21.95 -20.99
CA GLY A 49 -34.17 21.41 -19.69
C GLY A 49 -35.63 21.72 -19.39
N PHE A 50 -36.41 20.69 -19.06
CA PHE A 50 -37.70 20.85 -18.42
C PHE A 50 -37.51 21.40 -17.00
N SER A 51 -38.06 22.58 -16.74
CA SER A 51 -38.12 23.19 -15.41
C SER A 51 -39.35 22.68 -14.68
N ALA A 52 -39.14 21.87 -13.63
CA ALA A 52 -40.19 21.54 -12.66
C ALA A 52 -40.04 22.46 -11.44
N LYS A 53 -41.18 23.02 -11.01
CA LYS A 53 -41.34 24.04 -9.98
C LYS A 53 -40.70 23.68 -8.63
N ASN A 54 -40.10 24.72 -8.04
CA ASN A 54 -39.56 24.80 -6.68
C ASN A 54 -40.50 24.25 -5.60
N VAL A 55 -39.96 23.36 -4.76
CA VAL A 55 -40.27 23.28 -3.33
C VAL A 55 -38.95 23.51 -2.59
N ARG A 56 -38.87 24.61 -1.84
CA ARG A 56 -37.72 24.97 -1.02
C ARG A 56 -37.68 24.06 0.21
N SER A 57 -36.59 23.33 0.40
CA SER A 57 -36.19 22.78 1.70
C SER A 57 -34.80 23.31 2.03
N ASP A 58 -34.72 24.16 3.05
CA ASP A 58 -33.47 24.67 3.63
C ASP A 58 -32.76 23.54 4.39
N GLN A 59 -31.83 22.87 3.72
CA GLN A 59 -30.69 22.22 4.36
C GLN A 59 -29.47 22.42 3.45
N PRO A 60 -28.27 22.73 4.00
CA PRO A 60 -27.08 22.83 3.20
C PRO A 60 -26.76 21.43 2.69
N ALA A 61 -26.99 21.20 1.39
CA ALA A 61 -26.62 19.96 0.75
C ALA A 61 -25.10 19.78 0.87
N ALA A 62 -24.68 18.84 1.72
CA ALA A 62 -23.30 18.41 1.82
C ALA A 62 -22.80 18.14 0.39
N ARG A 63 -21.76 18.89 -0.04
CA ARG A 63 -21.09 18.65 -1.31
C ARG A 63 -20.49 17.24 -1.23
N LYS A 64 -21.26 16.24 -1.70
CA LYS A 64 -20.71 14.92 -1.99
C LYS A 64 -19.70 15.13 -3.09
N ASP A 65 -18.42 15.04 -2.75
CA ASP A 65 -17.34 14.91 -3.72
C ASP A 65 -17.70 13.75 -4.64
N LYS A 66 -18.20 14.07 -5.84
CA LYS A 66 -18.38 13.10 -6.91
C LYS A 66 -16.99 12.73 -7.40
N LYS A 67 -16.27 11.90 -6.63
CA LYS A 67 -15.11 11.17 -7.12
C LYS A 67 -15.62 10.19 -8.18
N LEU A 68 -15.63 10.68 -9.42
CA LEU A 68 -15.83 9.92 -10.64
C LEU A 68 -14.89 8.70 -10.59
N GLY A 69 -15.45 7.48 -10.60
CA GLY A 69 -14.67 6.23 -10.64
C GLY A 69 -14.67 5.40 -9.36
N SER A 70 -15.41 5.77 -8.31
CA SER A 70 -15.67 4.82 -7.23
C SER A 70 -16.79 3.86 -7.65
N PHE A 71 -16.42 2.62 -8.02
CA PHE A 71 -17.36 1.49 -8.02
C PHE A 71 -17.88 1.34 -6.59
N MET A 72 -18.95 2.04 -6.22
CA MET A 72 -19.70 1.72 -5.02
C MET A 72 -20.89 0.87 -5.46
N PRO A 73 -21.14 -0.26 -4.79
CA PRO A 73 -22.35 -1.02 -5.08
C PRO A 73 -23.58 -0.10 -4.88
N LEU A 74 -24.59 -0.30 -5.72
CA LEU A 74 -25.87 0.37 -5.52
C LEU A 74 -26.39 0.05 -4.12
N SER A 75 -26.87 1.07 -3.40
CA SER A 75 -27.43 0.88 -2.06
C SER A 75 -28.63 -0.07 -2.14
N ARG A 76 -28.73 -1.01 -1.19
CA ARG A 76 -29.82 -2.02 -1.10
C ARG A 76 -31.21 -1.40 -1.30
N ASP A 77 -31.44 -0.23 -0.70
CA ASP A 77 -32.71 0.51 -0.77
C ASP A 77 -33.11 0.94 -2.20
N ARG A 78 -32.17 0.97 -3.14
CA ARG A 78 -32.41 1.37 -4.54
C ARG A 78 -32.75 0.19 -5.45
N LEU A 79 -32.47 -1.04 -5.02
CA LEU A 79 -32.79 -2.26 -5.74
C LEU A 79 -34.20 -2.68 -5.34
N THR A 80 -35.20 -1.97 -5.86
CA THR A 80 -36.62 -2.20 -5.49
C THR A 80 -37.32 -3.20 -6.39
N ASP A 81 -36.74 -3.54 -7.55
CA ASP A 81 -37.34 -4.49 -8.47
C ASP A 81 -37.35 -5.90 -7.89
N PRO A 82 -38.43 -6.67 -8.08
CA PRO A 82 -38.56 -8.04 -7.56
C PRO A 82 -37.59 -9.04 -8.20
N VAL A 83 -36.90 -8.64 -9.29
CA VAL A 83 -35.80 -9.40 -9.92
C VAL A 83 -34.57 -9.42 -9.03
N PHE A 84 -34.35 -8.37 -8.23
CA PHE A 84 -33.26 -8.34 -7.27
C PHE A 84 -33.71 -9.02 -5.99
N GLU A 85 -33.24 -10.24 -5.78
CA GLU A 85 -33.42 -10.94 -4.50
C GLU A 85 -32.71 -10.16 -3.39
N LYS A 86 -33.47 -9.38 -2.61
CA LYS A 86 -32.95 -8.62 -1.47
C LYS A 86 -32.40 -9.52 -0.36
N ASP A 87 -32.85 -10.77 -0.32
CA ASP A 87 -32.65 -11.71 0.80
C ASP A 87 -31.52 -12.74 0.56
N SER A 88 -30.82 -12.72 -0.59
CA SER A 88 -29.95 -13.86 -1.00
C SER A 88 -28.44 -13.63 -0.94
N LEU A 89 -27.97 -12.47 -0.51
CA LEU A 89 -26.56 -12.29 -0.14
C LEU A 89 -26.35 -12.82 1.28
N SER A 90 -25.83 -14.04 1.39
CA SER A 90 -25.35 -14.60 2.66
C SER A 90 -24.25 -13.68 3.21
N GLU A 91 -24.51 -13.02 4.33
CA GLU A 91 -23.50 -12.19 4.97
C GLU A 91 -22.36 -13.09 5.47
N LEU A 92 -21.12 -12.74 5.11
CA LEU A 92 -19.95 -13.46 5.57
C LEU A 92 -19.77 -13.26 7.07
N GLU A 93 -20.13 -14.28 7.85
CA GLU A 93 -19.81 -14.38 9.28
C GLU A 93 -18.44 -15.06 9.44
N LEU A 94 -17.40 -14.25 9.66
CA LEU A 94 -16.05 -14.75 9.94
C LEU A 94 -15.58 -14.24 11.30
N ALA A 95 -14.61 -14.94 11.89
CA ALA A 95 -14.02 -14.49 13.13
C ALA A 95 -13.33 -13.11 12.93
N PRO A 96 -13.46 -12.18 13.87
CA PRO A 96 -12.83 -10.87 13.76
C PRO A 96 -11.32 -10.99 13.89
N PHE A 97 -10.55 -10.29 13.06
CA PHE A 97 -9.09 -10.26 13.14
C PHE A 97 -8.67 -9.80 14.55
N ARG A 98 -8.11 -10.67 15.37
CA ARG A 98 -7.69 -10.32 16.73
C ARG A 98 -6.29 -10.86 17.01
N PRO A 99 -5.45 -10.14 17.78
CA PRO A 99 -4.10 -10.58 18.09
C PRO A 99 -4.04 -12.00 18.67
N ARG A 100 -4.99 -12.37 19.54
CA ARG A 100 -5.05 -13.70 20.18
C ARG A 100 -5.30 -14.86 19.21
N GLN A 101 -5.83 -14.57 18.03
CA GLN A 101 -6.15 -15.59 17.02
C GLN A 101 -5.01 -15.80 16.02
N LEU A 102 -3.98 -14.95 15.99
CA LEU A 102 -2.88 -15.05 15.03
C LEU A 102 -1.81 -16.02 15.52
N THR A 103 -2.20 -17.29 15.72
CA THR A 103 -1.28 -18.39 16.03
C THR A 103 -1.00 -19.22 14.78
N GLN A 104 -0.03 -20.13 14.84
CA GLN A 104 0.26 -21.05 13.73
C GLN A 104 -0.93 -21.92 13.32
N GLU A 105 -1.88 -22.15 14.22
CA GLU A 105 -3.12 -22.90 13.96
C GLU A 105 -4.11 -22.14 13.07
N ALA A 106 -4.05 -20.81 13.08
CA ALA A 106 -4.89 -19.96 12.25
C ALA A 106 -4.39 -19.82 10.81
N VAL A 107 -3.24 -20.41 10.46
CA VAL A 107 -2.73 -20.39 9.08
C VAL A 107 -3.73 -21.08 8.15
N GLY A 108 -4.17 -20.35 7.13
CA GLY A 108 -5.24 -20.80 6.23
C GLY A 108 -6.64 -20.59 6.78
N GLN A 109 -6.84 -19.74 7.78
CA GLN A 109 -8.17 -19.29 8.20
C GLN A 109 -8.47 -17.89 7.66
N ALA A 110 -9.74 -17.67 7.33
CA ALA A 110 -10.26 -16.39 6.90
C ALA A 110 -10.74 -15.58 8.13
N LEU A 111 -10.24 -14.36 8.27
CA LEU A 111 -10.62 -13.44 9.34
C LEU A 111 -11.24 -12.17 8.74
N GLN A 112 -12.17 -11.56 9.46
CA GLN A 112 -12.83 -10.33 9.06
C GLN A 112 -12.21 -9.10 9.73
N PHE A 113 -12.08 -8.03 8.95
CA PHE A 113 -11.79 -6.69 9.45
C PHE A 113 -13.09 -6.05 9.96
N THR A 114 -13.23 -5.80 11.26
CA THR A 114 -14.47 -5.25 11.82
C THR A 114 -14.62 -3.77 11.46
N LEU A 115 -15.50 -3.44 10.51
CA LEU A 115 -15.68 -2.07 10.01
C LEU A 115 -16.08 -1.02 11.06
N ALA A 116 -16.76 -1.45 12.14
CA ALA A 116 -17.13 -0.58 13.24
C ALA A 116 -15.90 -0.08 14.02
N ASP A 117 -14.93 -0.97 14.24
CA ASP A 117 -13.70 -0.70 15.01
C ASP A 117 -12.53 -0.23 14.12
N ASN A 118 -12.59 -0.53 12.82
CA ASN A 118 -11.44 -0.38 11.93
C ASN A 118 -11.29 1.04 11.38
N GLU A 119 -10.88 1.96 12.25
CA GLU A 119 -10.43 3.31 11.90
C GLU A 119 -9.22 3.27 10.95
N VAL A 120 -8.39 2.23 11.04
CA VAL A 120 -7.18 2.04 10.22
C VAL A 120 -7.48 2.03 8.72
N ILE A 121 -8.39 1.15 8.28
CA ILE A 121 -8.77 0.99 6.87
C ILE A 121 -9.41 2.27 6.33
N LYS A 122 -10.22 2.94 7.17
CA LYS A 122 -10.89 4.20 6.81
C LYS A 122 -9.90 5.37 6.71
N ALA A 123 -8.95 5.46 7.63
CA ALA A 123 -7.99 6.55 7.71
C ALA A 123 -6.86 6.39 6.69
N TYR A 124 -6.09 5.30 6.76
CA TYR A 124 -4.93 5.10 5.91
C TYR A 124 -5.25 4.65 4.48
N GLY A 125 -6.46 4.11 4.30
CA GLY A 125 -6.87 3.48 3.06
C GLY A 125 -6.22 2.12 2.85
N VAL A 126 -6.63 1.46 1.78
CA VAL A 126 -6.14 0.13 1.39
C VAL A 126 -5.64 0.15 -0.06
N PRO A 127 -4.79 -0.80 -0.47
CA PRO A 127 -4.37 -0.94 -1.86
C PRO A 127 -5.58 -1.02 -2.81
N LYS A 128 -5.48 -0.42 -4.00
CA LYS A 128 -6.62 -0.28 -4.93
C LYS A 128 -7.31 -1.59 -5.28
N ASN A 129 -6.55 -2.67 -5.47
CA ASN A 129 -7.11 -3.98 -5.80
C ASN A 129 -7.90 -4.54 -4.62
N LEU A 130 -7.30 -4.51 -3.42
CA LEU A 130 -7.94 -4.95 -2.19
C LEU A 130 -9.20 -4.12 -1.87
N LEU A 131 -9.17 -2.82 -2.18
CA LEU A 131 -10.33 -1.96 -2.07
C LEU A 131 -11.50 -2.44 -2.94
N VAL A 132 -11.23 -2.85 -4.18
CA VAL A 132 -12.27 -3.39 -5.08
C VAL A 132 -12.79 -4.73 -4.55
N GLU A 133 -11.90 -5.61 -4.08
CA GLU A 133 -12.28 -6.88 -3.46
C GLU A 133 -13.21 -6.66 -2.25
N PHE A 134 -12.86 -5.75 -1.34
CA PHE A 134 -13.69 -5.40 -0.17
C PHE A 134 -15.02 -4.74 -0.51
N ARG A 135 -15.19 -4.24 -1.73
CA ARG A 135 -16.47 -3.66 -2.18
C ARG A 135 -17.35 -4.68 -2.89
N ILE A 136 -16.76 -5.73 -3.44
CA ILE A 136 -17.50 -6.86 -4.00
C ILE A 136 -17.97 -7.76 -2.87
N LEU A 137 -17.09 -8.00 -1.89
CA LEU A 137 -17.42 -8.82 -0.74
C LEU A 137 -18.38 -8.11 0.22
N SER A 138 -19.25 -8.87 0.88
CA SER A 138 -20.17 -8.31 1.91
C SER A 138 -19.42 -7.62 3.05
N ASN A 139 -18.29 -8.20 3.47
CA ASN A 139 -17.44 -7.72 4.54
C ASN A 139 -15.95 -7.74 4.14
N PRO A 140 -15.14 -6.76 4.57
CA PRO A 140 -13.70 -6.80 4.30
C PRO A 140 -13.06 -7.92 5.11
N CYS A 141 -12.37 -8.83 4.42
CA CYS A 141 -11.76 -10.01 5.03
C CYS A 141 -10.34 -10.24 4.53
N THR A 142 -9.61 -11.07 5.25
CA THR A 142 -8.23 -11.41 4.92
C THR A 142 -7.92 -12.84 5.34
N VAL A 143 -6.96 -13.47 4.66
CA VAL A 143 -6.51 -14.81 5.00
C VAL A 143 -5.19 -14.71 5.78
N VAL A 144 -5.10 -15.44 6.89
CA VAL A 144 -3.87 -15.54 7.68
C VAL A 144 -2.92 -16.50 6.97
N ARG A 145 -1.73 -16.00 6.64
CA ARG A 145 -0.68 -16.79 5.97
C ARG A 145 0.40 -17.20 6.96
N SER A 146 1.22 -18.17 6.57
CA SER A 146 2.42 -18.53 7.35
C SER A 146 3.34 -17.33 7.56
N GLU A 147 3.42 -16.42 6.59
CA GLU A 147 4.24 -15.22 6.69
C GLU A 147 3.62 -14.15 7.60
N THR A 148 2.29 -14.10 7.71
CA THR A 148 1.60 -13.18 8.61
C THR A 148 1.99 -13.47 10.06
N VAL A 149 1.97 -14.76 10.45
CA VAL A 149 2.34 -15.20 11.80
C VAL A 149 3.81 -14.85 12.09
N LYS A 150 4.72 -15.17 11.16
CA LYS A 150 6.16 -14.84 11.31
C LYS A 150 6.40 -13.34 11.48
N LEU A 151 5.72 -12.50 10.69
CA LEU A 151 5.88 -11.06 10.81
C LEU A 151 5.33 -10.53 12.14
N VAL A 152 4.21 -11.08 12.60
CA VAL A 152 3.63 -10.74 13.90
C VAL A 152 4.56 -11.15 15.05
N ASP A 153 5.14 -12.34 14.99
CA ASP A 153 6.13 -12.81 15.98
C ASP A 153 7.37 -11.88 16.02
N GLU A 154 7.85 -11.43 14.85
CA GLU A 154 8.93 -10.44 14.77
C GLU A 154 8.53 -9.08 15.35
N LEU A 155 7.27 -8.68 15.17
CA LEU A 155 6.74 -7.42 15.70
C LEU A 155 6.59 -7.47 17.22
N ASP A 156 6.10 -8.57 17.77
CA ASP A 156 6.03 -8.81 19.21
C ASP A 156 7.42 -8.82 19.84
N ALA A 157 8.42 -9.44 19.19
CA ALA A 157 9.81 -9.38 19.64
C ALA A 157 10.40 -7.97 19.58
N ALA A 158 9.93 -7.12 18.65
CA ALA A 158 10.37 -5.74 18.51
C ALA A 158 9.76 -4.78 19.56
N GLN A 159 8.76 -5.22 20.33
CA GLN A 159 8.07 -4.36 21.30
C GLN A 159 8.99 -3.76 22.36
N SER A 160 9.98 -4.53 22.82
CA SER A 160 10.93 -4.15 23.87
C SER A 160 12.28 -3.64 23.34
N GLY A 161 12.50 -3.75 22.03
CA GLY A 161 13.78 -3.43 21.39
C GLY A 161 13.76 -2.12 20.62
N PRO A 162 14.94 -1.53 20.35
CA PRO A 162 15.04 -0.34 19.52
C PRO A 162 14.68 -0.67 18.07
N SER A 163 14.04 0.29 17.40
CA SER A 163 13.62 0.10 16.00
C SER A 163 14.78 -0.08 15.03
N SER A 164 16.02 0.24 15.44
CA SER A 164 17.23 0.00 14.65
C SER A 164 17.55 -1.49 14.46
N ALA A 165 17.11 -2.34 15.39
CA ALA A 165 17.27 -3.80 15.32
C ALA A 165 16.16 -4.45 14.47
N SER A 166 14.97 -3.85 14.44
CA SER A 166 13.77 -4.37 13.78
C SER A 166 13.38 -3.53 12.56
N ARG A 167 14.27 -3.54 11.56
CA ARG A 167 14.06 -2.89 10.26
C ARG A 167 13.90 -3.93 9.18
N VAL A 168 12.66 -4.14 8.75
CA VAL A 168 12.29 -5.24 7.86
C VAL A 168 11.71 -4.69 6.57
N VAL A 169 12.13 -5.23 5.44
CA VAL A 169 11.54 -4.92 4.13
C VAL A 169 10.96 -6.19 3.53
N LEU A 170 9.64 -6.16 3.29
CA LEU A 170 8.91 -7.21 2.60
C LEU A 170 9.30 -7.21 1.12
N THR A 171 9.93 -8.28 0.66
CA THR A 171 10.31 -8.46 -0.76
C THR A 171 9.60 -9.66 -1.36
N GLY A 172 9.54 -9.74 -2.68
CA GLY A 172 8.88 -10.83 -3.39
C GLY A 172 8.26 -10.39 -4.71
N PRO A 173 7.82 -11.33 -5.56
CA PRO A 173 7.32 -11.03 -6.90
C PRO A 173 6.00 -10.25 -6.90
N SER A 174 5.64 -9.68 -8.04
CA SER A 174 4.39 -8.91 -8.17
C SER A 174 3.16 -9.77 -7.84
N GLY A 175 2.24 -9.25 -7.04
CA GLY A 175 0.99 -9.96 -6.69
C GLY A 175 1.06 -10.93 -5.50
N CYS A 176 2.23 -11.15 -4.89
CA CYS A 176 2.36 -12.07 -3.75
C CYS A 176 1.74 -11.61 -2.42
N GLY A 177 1.11 -10.43 -2.35
CA GLY A 177 0.39 -9.96 -1.15
C GLY A 177 1.21 -9.12 -0.14
N LYS A 178 2.36 -8.55 -0.52
CA LYS A 178 3.20 -7.71 0.36
C LYS A 178 2.43 -6.57 1.04
N SER A 179 1.67 -5.79 0.25
CA SER A 179 0.88 -4.67 0.79
C SER A 179 -0.23 -5.14 1.74
N THR A 180 -0.85 -6.28 1.45
CA THR A 180 -1.87 -6.89 2.33
C THR A 180 -1.24 -7.38 3.63
N LEU A 181 -0.05 -7.98 3.57
CA LEU A 181 0.70 -8.43 4.73
C LEU A 181 1.12 -7.24 5.61
N LEU A 182 1.59 -6.15 5.01
CA LEU A 182 1.89 -4.90 5.73
C LEU A 182 0.64 -4.32 6.41
N LEU A 183 -0.51 -4.35 5.74
CA LEU A 183 -1.78 -3.92 6.31
C LEU A 183 -2.21 -4.79 7.50
N GLN A 184 -2.04 -6.11 7.42
CA GLN A 184 -2.30 -7.03 8.55
C GLN A 184 -1.41 -6.71 9.75
N ALA A 185 -0.13 -6.39 9.53
CA ALA A 185 0.78 -5.99 10.60
C ALA A 185 0.39 -4.65 11.25
N VAL A 186 -0.03 -3.67 10.43
CA VAL A 186 -0.54 -2.38 10.89
C VAL A 186 -1.79 -2.57 11.76
N GLU A 187 -2.75 -3.36 11.28
CA GLU A 187 -3.98 -3.68 12.02
C GLU A 187 -3.67 -4.41 13.34
N TYR A 188 -2.72 -5.34 13.33
CA TYR A 188 -2.27 -6.03 14.53
C TYR A 188 -1.66 -5.06 15.54
N ALA A 189 -0.79 -4.15 15.10
CA ALA A 189 -0.15 -3.15 15.95
C ALA A 189 -1.16 -2.22 16.62
N VAL A 190 -2.15 -1.73 15.88
CA VAL A 190 -3.23 -0.89 16.45
C VAL A 190 -4.01 -1.64 17.53
N ARG A 191 -4.31 -2.94 17.33
CA ARG A 191 -4.99 -3.76 18.35
C ARG A 191 -4.13 -4.14 19.55
N ARG A 192 -2.82 -3.90 19.50
CA ARG A 192 -1.84 -4.12 20.59
C ARG A 192 -1.44 -2.80 21.28
N ASP A 193 -2.18 -1.72 21.04
CA ASP A 193 -1.92 -0.38 21.61
C ASP A 193 -0.57 0.23 21.16
N TRP A 194 -0.14 -0.04 19.92
CA TRP A 194 1.03 0.61 19.32
C TRP A 194 0.66 1.95 18.70
N ILE A 195 1.61 2.89 18.68
CA ILE A 195 1.49 4.10 17.87
C ILE A 195 1.89 3.74 16.44
N VAL A 196 0.96 3.85 15.50
CA VAL A 196 1.20 3.48 14.10
C VAL A 196 1.29 4.72 13.22
N LEU A 197 2.36 4.82 12.46
CA LEU A 197 2.52 5.78 11.37
C LEU A 197 2.63 5.00 10.06
N TYR A 198 1.49 4.86 9.37
CA TYR A 198 1.41 4.09 8.12
C TYR A 198 1.33 4.99 6.89
N ILE A 199 2.26 4.78 5.95
CA ILE A 199 2.28 5.41 4.64
C ILE A 199 1.87 4.35 3.62
N SER A 200 0.59 4.37 3.22
CA SER A 200 0.00 3.34 2.35
C SER A 200 0.54 3.33 0.92
N ARG A 201 1.16 4.43 0.46
CA ARG A 201 1.88 4.54 -0.82
C ARG A 201 2.97 5.60 -0.70
N ALA A 202 4.23 5.22 -0.86
CA ALA A 202 5.33 6.20 -0.88
C ALA A 202 5.52 6.87 -2.26
N ILE A 203 4.97 6.31 -3.34
CA ILE A 203 5.13 6.85 -4.71
C ILE A 203 4.69 8.32 -4.84
N PRO A 204 3.54 8.78 -4.29
CA PRO A 204 3.14 10.20 -4.36
C PRO A 204 4.17 11.16 -3.73
N LEU A 205 4.96 10.69 -2.75
CA LEU A 205 6.00 11.50 -2.12
C LEU A 205 7.12 11.89 -3.10
N VAL A 206 7.29 11.14 -4.18
CA VAL A 206 8.35 11.34 -5.18
C VAL A 206 7.83 11.68 -6.58
N THR A 207 6.51 11.61 -6.81
CA THR A 207 5.92 11.69 -8.17
C THR A 207 5.61 13.11 -8.64
N SER A 208 6.07 14.15 -7.94
CA SER A 208 5.77 15.56 -8.26
C SER A 208 4.27 15.85 -8.44
N SER A 209 3.41 15.06 -7.77
CA SER A 209 1.96 15.15 -7.88
C SER A 209 1.35 16.16 -6.91
N THR A 210 2.13 16.64 -5.95
CA THR A 210 1.69 17.57 -4.90
C THR A 210 2.60 18.79 -4.88
N PRO A 211 2.11 19.96 -4.42
CA PRO A 211 2.94 21.14 -4.29
C PRO A 211 4.07 20.92 -3.30
N PHE A 212 5.17 21.63 -3.52
CA PHE A 212 6.35 21.59 -2.67
C PHE A 212 6.95 22.99 -2.59
N SER A 213 7.56 23.31 -1.45
CA SER A 213 8.23 24.60 -1.19
C SER A 213 9.64 24.34 -0.70
N TYR A 214 10.58 25.23 -0.99
CA TYR A 214 11.94 25.12 -0.46
C TYR A 214 12.03 25.84 0.89
N ASP A 215 12.44 25.14 1.94
CA ASP A 215 12.78 25.75 3.22
C ASP A 215 14.30 26.00 3.30
N PRO A 216 14.76 27.28 3.34
CA PRO A 216 16.17 27.62 3.46
C PRO A 216 16.79 27.21 4.79
N ARG A 217 15.99 27.07 5.86
CA ARG A 217 16.49 26.73 7.20
C ARG A 217 16.93 25.27 7.27
N THR A 218 16.07 24.36 6.82
CA THR A 218 16.38 22.92 6.75
C THR A 218 17.17 22.54 5.49
N ARG A 219 17.22 23.43 4.49
CA ARG A 219 17.77 23.17 3.15
C ARG A 219 17.12 21.96 2.48
N THR A 220 15.81 21.80 2.72
CA THR A 220 15.01 20.72 2.17
C THR A 220 13.74 21.26 1.53
N TYR A 221 13.15 20.44 0.67
CA TYR A 221 11.86 20.74 0.07
C TYR A 221 10.72 20.15 0.92
N GLU A 222 9.81 21.00 1.37
CA GLU A 222 8.65 20.67 2.18
C GLU A 222 7.44 20.29 1.31
N GLN A 223 6.62 19.37 1.80
CA GLN A 223 5.42 18.86 1.11
C GLN A 223 4.20 19.03 2.03
N PRO A 224 3.61 20.24 2.09
CA PRO A 224 2.57 20.57 3.07
C PRO A 224 1.32 19.70 2.92
N ASP A 225 0.78 19.56 1.70
CA ASP A 225 -0.46 18.81 1.45
C ASP A 225 -0.36 17.33 1.84
N VAL A 226 0.77 16.68 1.51
CA VAL A 226 0.96 15.27 1.87
C VAL A 226 1.17 15.11 3.37
N SER A 227 1.89 16.05 3.98
CA SER A 227 2.14 16.02 5.42
C SER A 227 0.86 16.24 6.21
N TYR A 228 -0.01 17.15 5.76
CA TYR A 228 -1.36 17.35 6.29
C TYR A 228 -2.20 16.07 6.24
N GLU A 229 -2.25 15.40 5.08
CA GLU A 229 -2.99 14.14 4.92
C GLU A 229 -2.45 13.04 5.85
N ILE A 230 -1.14 12.93 6.01
CA ILE A 230 -0.52 11.96 6.93
C ILE A 230 -0.86 12.32 8.39
N LEU A 231 -0.75 13.58 8.79
CA LEU A 231 -1.09 14.04 10.15
C LEU A 231 -2.55 13.79 10.49
N ARG A 232 -3.46 14.11 9.57
CA ARG A 232 -4.90 13.88 9.75
C ARG A 232 -5.21 12.40 10.01
N ARG A 233 -4.58 11.50 9.24
CA ARG A 233 -4.75 10.05 9.40
C ARG A 233 -4.11 9.54 10.68
N PHE A 234 -2.89 10.00 10.97
CA PHE A 234 -2.17 9.68 12.20
C PHE A 234 -2.97 10.07 13.45
N GLN A 235 -3.57 11.26 13.47
CA GLN A 235 -4.40 11.70 14.58
C GLN A 235 -5.67 10.84 14.71
N SER A 236 -6.32 10.49 13.60
CA SER A 236 -7.55 9.69 13.65
C SER A 236 -7.33 8.30 14.23
N VAL A 237 -6.24 7.61 13.86
CA VAL A 237 -5.99 6.23 14.30
C VAL A 237 -5.40 6.14 15.70
N ASN A 238 -4.54 7.09 16.07
CA ASN A 238 -3.79 7.00 17.33
C ASN A 238 -4.39 7.85 18.45
N ALA A 239 -5.61 8.39 18.29
CA ALA A 239 -6.19 9.40 19.17
C ALA A 239 -6.07 9.07 20.67
N GLN A 240 -6.18 7.79 21.04
CA GLN A 240 -6.11 7.30 22.42
C GLN A 240 -4.69 7.32 23.02
N HIS A 241 -3.65 7.15 22.19
CA HIS A 241 -2.26 7.01 22.62
C HIS A 241 -1.44 8.31 22.47
N LEU A 242 -2.02 9.39 21.93
CA LEU A 242 -1.32 10.66 21.68
C LEU A 242 -1.30 11.63 22.88
N ASN A 243 -1.78 11.22 24.06
CA ASN A 243 -1.74 12.01 25.30
C ASN A 243 -0.36 11.99 25.99
N ILE A 244 0.71 11.87 25.20
CA ILE A 244 2.10 11.88 25.66
C ILE A 244 2.58 13.33 25.66
N PRO A 245 3.29 13.79 26.70
CA PRO A 245 3.84 15.14 26.74
C PRO A 245 5.00 15.30 25.76
N VAL A 246 5.01 16.42 25.06
CA VAL A 246 6.08 16.88 24.17
C VAL A 246 7.27 17.33 25.02
N GLN A 247 8.48 16.91 24.66
CA GLN A 247 9.70 17.18 25.41
C GLN A 247 10.44 18.43 24.94
N THR A 248 10.13 18.96 23.75
CA THR A 248 10.84 20.08 23.10
C THR A 248 9.87 21.19 22.69
N ASP A 249 10.31 22.44 22.85
CA ASP A 249 9.55 23.59 22.39
C ASP A 249 9.63 23.72 20.86
N TYR A 250 8.47 23.85 20.21
CA TYR A 250 8.37 24.03 18.76
C TYR A 250 7.75 25.38 18.42
N PRO A 251 8.57 26.39 18.08
CA PRO A 251 8.07 27.65 17.56
C PRO A 251 7.76 27.50 16.06
N PHE A 252 6.49 27.34 15.70
CA PHE A 252 6.02 27.48 14.32
C PHE A 252 5.61 28.93 14.05
N GLU A 253 5.54 29.33 12.78
CA GLU A 253 5.27 30.71 12.36
C GLU A 253 3.93 31.23 12.91
N THR A 254 2.89 30.40 12.86
CA THR A 254 1.52 30.73 13.30
C THR A 254 1.22 30.33 14.73
N ARG A 255 1.90 29.31 15.27
CA ARG A 255 1.61 28.73 16.59
C ARG A 255 2.87 28.24 17.29
N THR A 256 2.92 28.40 18.61
CA THR A 256 3.99 27.84 19.44
C THR A 256 3.41 26.69 20.25
N VAL A 257 4.04 25.52 20.17
CA VAL A 257 3.73 24.37 21.03
C VAL A 257 4.84 24.28 22.07
N ARG A 258 4.47 24.29 23.35
CA ARG A 258 5.41 24.32 24.46
C ARG A 258 5.68 22.90 24.96
N LYS A 259 6.83 22.73 25.58
CA LYS A 259 7.19 21.54 26.35
C LYS A 259 6.11 21.29 27.41
N GLY A 260 5.60 20.06 27.46
CA GLY A 260 4.50 19.66 28.33
C GLY A 260 3.13 19.62 27.66
N ASP A 261 2.94 20.26 26.50
CA ASP A 261 1.76 20.06 25.67
C ASP A 261 1.71 18.61 25.15
N THR A 262 0.55 18.13 24.69
CA THR A 262 0.43 16.75 24.20
C THR A 262 0.82 16.60 22.72
N ILE A 263 1.33 15.44 22.32
CA ILE A 263 1.59 15.12 20.89
C ILE A 263 0.28 15.27 20.08
N SER A 264 -0.88 14.99 20.69
CA SER A 264 -2.20 15.24 20.09
C SER A 264 -2.41 16.71 19.72
N GLN A 265 -2.05 17.65 20.60
CA GLN A 265 -2.13 19.09 20.32
C GLN A 265 -1.15 19.52 19.23
N LEU A 266 0.07 18.96 19.26
CA LEU A 266 1.07 19.19 18.20
C LEU A 266 0.53 18.76 16.84
N ALA A 267 -0.02 17.54 16.74
CA ALA A 267 -0.60 17.04 15.49
C ALA A 267 -1.80 17.88 15.03
N LYS A 268 -2.69 18.28 15.96
CA LYS A 268 -3.84 19.16 15.66
C LYS A 268 -3.42 20.50 15.07
N ALA A 269 -2.32 21.09 15.55
CA ALA A 269 -1.82 22.36 15.01
C ALA A 269 -1.51 22.27 13.51
N GLY A 270 -0.90 21.16 13.05
CA GLY A 270 -0.62 20.93 11.62
C GLY A 270 -1.84 20.51 10.80
N VAL A 271 -2.90 20.00 11.44
CA VAL A 271 -4.18 19.73 10.77
C VAL A 271 -5.00 21.01 10.61
N GLU A 272 -4.92 21.94 11.56
CA GLU A 272 -5.62 23.22 11.46
C GLU A 272 -4.93 24.19 10.49
N ASP A 273 -3.60 24.14 10.40
CA ASP A 273 -2.82 24.95 9.48
C ASP A 273 -1.94 24.07 8.55
N PRO A 274 -2.41 23.81 7.31
CA PRO A 274 -1.68 23.00 6.33
C PRO A 274 -0.31 23.57 5.93
N SER A 275 -0.07 24.88 6.10
CA SER A 275 1.19 25.51 5.71
C SER A 275 2.37 25.02 6.54
N ILE A 276 2.15 24.86 7.85
CA ILE A 276 3.15 24.34 8.81
C ILE A 276 3.12 22.81 8.93
N ALA A 277 2.21 22.12 8.24
CA ALA A 277 1.99 20.68 8.41
C ALA A 277 3.25 19.83 8.16
N ALA A 278 4.11 20.24 7.22
CA ALA A 278 5.37 19.55 6.97
C ALA A 278 6.31 19.61 8.18
N ALA A 279 6.55 20.81 8.71
CA ALA A 279 7.37 21.01 9.90
C ALA A 279 6.78 20.30 11.14
N VAL A 280 5.45 20.37 11.32
CA VAL A 280 4.75 19.69 12.41
C VAL A 280 4.90 18.17 12.31
N LEU A 281 4.75 17.57 11.13
CA LEU A 281 4.93 16.12 10.94
C LEU A 281 6.37 15.69 11.29
N LEU A 282 7.38 16.45 10.87
CA LEU A 282 8.77 16.17 11.22
C LEU A 282 9.01 16.28 12.74
N ALA A 283 8.38 17.25 13.40
CA ALA A 283 8.41 17.43 14.86
C ALA A 283 7.73 16.26 15.57
N VAL A 284 6.55 15.81 15.12
CA VAL A 284 5.88 14.61 15.65
C VAL A 284 6.78 13.39 15.52
N MET A 285 7.39 13.16 14.35
CA MET A 285 8.33 12.04 14.18
C MET A 285 9.57 12.17 15.09
N GLU A 286 10.04 13.38 15.38
CA GLU A 286 11.11 13.63 16.35
C GLU A 286 10.68 13.29 17.78
N GLU A 287 9.52 13.75 18.22
CA GLU A 287 9.01 13.46 19.57
C GLU A 287 8.74 11.96 19.78
N LEU A 288 8.28 11.26 18.73
CA LEU A 288 8.14 9.80 18.76
C LEU A 288 9.49 9.07 18.99
N THR A 289 10.63 9.68 18.64
CA THR A 289 11.96 9.11 18.97
C THR A 289 12.38 9.31 20.42
N LYS A 290 11.72 10.22 21.15
CA LYS A 290 12.06 10.52 22.55
C LYS A 290 11.15 9.83 23.55
N GLN A 291 9.94 9.47 23.13
CA GLN A 291 8.97 8.81 23.99
C GLN A 291 9.30 7.31 24.16
N THR A 292 9.08 6.81 25.36
CA THR A 292 9.28 5.41 25.76
C THR A 292 8.01 4.80 26.38
N ALA A 293 6.85 5.43 26.18
CA ALA A 293 5.60 4.98 26.76
C ALA A 293 4.93 3.89 25.93
N PHE A 294 4.96 4.03 24.60
CA PHE A 294 4.33 3.09 23.68
C PHE A 294 5.30 2.70 22.55
N PRO A 295 5.26 1.45 22.07
CA PRO A 295 6.03 1.06 20.89
C PRO A 295 5.50 1.75 19.62
N VAL A 296 6.40 2.11 18.71
CA VAL A 296 6.06 2.82 17.45
C VAL A 296 6.28 1.92 16.24
N LEU A 297 5.27 1.78 15.39
CA LEU A 297 5.39 1.14 14.09
C LEU A 297 5.41 2.19 12.97
N LEU A 298 6.54 2.33 12.28
CA LEU A 298 6.62 3.09 11.02
C LEU A 298 6.51 2.10 9.85
N ALA A 299 5.36 2.10 9.19
CA ALA A 299 5.06 1.22 8.07
C ALA A 299 5.02 2.02 6.76
N VAL A 300 5.74 1.58 5.72
CA VAL A 300 5.86 2.30 4.45
C VAL A 300 5.72 1.33 3.28
N ASP A 301 4.64 1.47 2.51
CA ASP A 301 4.47 0.73 1.27
C ASP A 301 5.12 1.47 0.08
N ASP A 302 5.55 0.71 -0.94
CA ASP A 302 6.41 1.16 -2.04
C ASP A 302 7.73 1.84 -1.61
N ILE A 303 8.39 1.36 -0.56
CA ILE A 303 9.61 1.98 -0.02
C ILE A 303 10.70 2.22 -1.08
N GLN A 304 10.78 1.35 -2.09
CA GLN A 304 11.75 1.44 -3.18
C GLN A 304 11.66 2.75 -3.99
N ALA A 305 10.49 3.40 -3.98
CA ALA A 305 10.29 4.66 -4.69
C ALA A 305 11.20 5.79 -4.16
N MET A 306 11.62 5.72 -2.89
CA MET A 306 12.51 6.71 -2.26
C MET A 306 14.00 6.45 -2.50
N PHE A 307 14.37 5.30 -3.08
CA PHE A 307 15.77 4.96 -3.42
C PHE A 307 16.11 5.28 -4.89
N ARG A 308 15.32 6.13 -5.54
CA ARG A 308 15.54 6.59 -6.93
C ARG A 308 15.30 8.10 -7.00
N ALA A 309 15.89 8.77 -7.99
CA ALA A 309 15.62 10.18 -8.25
C ALA A 309 14.11 10.46 -8.33
N SER A 310 13.66 11.52 -7.66
CA SER A 310 12.25 11.90 -7.70
C SER A 310 11.91 12.61 -9.03
N LEU A 311 10.62 12.76 -9.30
CA LEU A 311 10.13 13.52 -10.44
C LEU A 311 10.06 15.03 -10.15
N TYR A 312 10.29 15.45 -8.91
CA TYR A 312 10.36 16.88 -8.57
C TYR A 312 11.55 17.53 -9.24
N ARG A 313 11.40 18.80 -9.60
CA ARG A 313 12.42 19.59 -10.30
C ARG A 313 12.75 20.85 -9.52
N ASP A 314 14.04 21.15 -9.40
CA ASP A 314 14.50 22.44 -8.88
C ASP A 314 14.30 23.55 -9.94
N PRO A 315 14.49 24.85 -9.59
CA PRO A 315 14.41 25.94 -10.57
C PRO A 315 15.40 25.80 -11.74
N GLN A 316 16.45 25.00 -11.59
CA GLN A 316 17.43 24.66 -12.63
C GLN A 316 17.04 23.41 -13.43
N MET A 317 15.81 22.91 -13.29
CA MET A 317 15.26 21.73 -13.96
C MET A 317 16.01 20.41 -13.67
N ARG A 318 16.81 20.35 -12.61
CA ARG A 318 17.44 19.13 -12.12
C ARG A 318 16.47 18.33 -11.27
N ALA A 319 16.56 17.01 -11.37
CA ALA A 319 15.76 16.13 -10.53
C ALA A 319 16.16 16.28 -9.07
N VAL A 320 15.19 16.55 -8.19
CA VAL A 320 15.42 16.62 -6.76
C VAL A 320 15.54 15.20 -6.23
N MET A 321 16.61 14.90 -5.51
CA MET A 321 16.78 13.58 -4.89
C MET A 321 15.86 13.42 -3.68
N PRO A 322 15.35 12.22 -3.36
CA PRO A 322 14.44 12.03 -2.23
C PRO A 322 15.01 12.47 -0.89
N TYR A 323 16.32 12.35 -0.67
CA TYR A 323 16.97 12.86 0.53
C TYR A 323 17.07 14.40 0.61
N HIS A 324 16.70 15.12 -0.44
CA HIS A 324 16.49 16.58 -0.40
C HIS A 324 15.03 16.95 -0.14
N LEU A 325 14.10 15.99 -0.21
CA LEU A 325 12.71 16.18 0.20
C LEU A 325 12.61 15.91 1.70
N SER A 326 12.02 16.83 2.45
CA SER A 326 11.88 16.80 3.92
C SER A 326 11.35 15.46 4.48
N LEU A 327 10.17 15.04 4.04
CA LEU A 327 9.49 13.83 4.52
C LEU A 327 10.17 12.53 4.04
N PRO A 328 10.45 12.33 2.73
CA PRO A 328 11.21 11.17 2.27
C PRO A 328 12.58 11.03 2.92
N ARG A 329 13.31 12.14 3.12
CA ARG A 329 14.58 12.14 3.86
C ARG A 329 14.39 11.59 5.27
N LYS A 330 13.39 12.09 6.02
CA LYS A 330 13.12 11.63 7.39
C LYS A 330 12.82 10.13 7.42
N ILE A 331 12.02 9.62 6.50
CA ILE A 331 11.70 8.19 6.39
C ILE A 331 12.95 7.37 6.07
N LEU A 332 13.80 7.84 5.15
CA LEU A 332 15.08 7.19 4.82
C LEU A 332 16.04 7.20 6.02
N GLU A 333 16.05 8.25 6.83
CA GLU A 333 16.86 8.30 8.07
C GLU A 333 16.42 7.23 9.09
N PHE A 334 15.11 6.91 9.17
CA PHE A 334 14.61 5.77 9.95
C PHE A 334 14.94 4.42 9.32
N ALA A 335 14.82 4.29 8.00
CA ALA A 335 15.19 3.08 7.27
C ALA A 335 16.70 2.75 7.43
N GLY A 336 17.57 3.75 7.31
CA GLY A 336 19.01 3.63 7.48
C GLY A 336 19.47 3.53 8.94
N GLY A 337 18.56 3.67 9.91
CA GLY A 337 18.88 3.59 11.34
C GLY A 337 19.68 4.79 11.87
N LYS A 338 19.79 5.89 11.10
CA LYS A 338 20.35 7.17 11.58
C LYS A 338 19.48 7.75 12.70
N ARG A 339 18.17 7.53 12.58
CA ARG A 339 17.18 7.77 13.63
C ARG A 339 16.52 6.45 13.99
N SER A 340 16.20 6.26 15.25
CA SER A 340 15.50 5.08 15.72
C SER A 340 14.53 5.44 16.83
N PHE A 341 13.47 4.65 16.96
CA PHE A 341 12.57 4.69 18.09
C PHE A 341 13.16 3.82 19.20
N PRO A 342 13.07 4.23 20.49
CA PRO A 342 13.54 3.43 21.61
C PRO A 342 12.84 2.07 21.71
N MET A 343 11.55 2.04 21.35
CA MET A 343 10.72 0.84 21.27
C MET A 343 9.93 0.89 19.98
N GLY A 344 10.06 -0.13 19.13
CA GLY A 344 9.26 -0.20 17.91
C GLY A 344 9.93 -0.90 16.74
N ALA A 345 9.32 -0.73 15.56
CA ALA A 345 9.75 -1.39 14.34
C ALA A 345 9.58 -0.47 13.11
N PHE A 346 10.42 -0.71 12.10
CA PHE A 346 10.28 -0.11 10.78
C PHE A 346 9.99 -1.20 9.75
N TYR A 347 8.81 -1.14 9.14
CA TYR A 347 8.38 -2.09 8.11
C TYR A 347 8.23 -1.40 6.75
N GLY A 348 9.04 -1.81 5.78
CA GLY A 348 8.90 -1.41 4.39
C GLY A 348 8.26 -2.51 3.56
N ALA A 349 7.47 -2.17 2.55
CA ALA A 349 7.09 -3.12 1.50
C ALA A 349 7.66 -2.65 0.16
N ALA A 350 8.46 -3.51 -0.48
CA ALA A 350 8.93 -3.29 -1.83
C ALA A 350 7.84 -3.64 -2.83
N SER A 351 7.67 -2.85 -3.89
CA SER A 351 6.69 -3.13 -4.94
C SER A 351 7.32 -3.07 -6.32
N THR A 352 6.95 -4.01 -7.18
CA THR A 352 7.34 -4.05 -8.60
C THR A 352 6.20 -3.65 -9.53
N SER A 353 5.08 -3.19 -8.96
CA SER A 353 3.88 -2.85 -9.76
C SER A 353 4.07 -1.61 -10.62
N HIS A 354 4.95 -0.69 -10.21
CA HIS A 354 5.24 0.53 -10.94
C HIS A 354 6.53 0.40 -11.75
N THR A 355 6.44 0.53 -13.07
CA THR A 355 7.58 0.34 -13.99
C THR A 355 8.67 1.41 -13.83
N TYR A 356 8.30 2.63 -13.46
CA TYR A 356 9.25 3.71 -13.23
C TYR A 356 10.01 3.59 -11.89
N PHE A 357 9.40 3.01 -10.85
CA PHE A 357 9.97 2.91 -9.50
C PHE A 357 10.29 1.45 -9.18
N LYS A 358 11.19 0.86 -9.98
CA LYS A 358 11.75 -0.47 -9.73
C LYS A 358 12.73 -0.43 -8.55
N MET A 359 12.96 -1.61 -7.97
CA MET A 359 14.02 -1.82 -6.99
C MET A 359 15.37 -1.39 -7.57
N PRO A 360 16.07 -0.41 -6.98
CA PRO A 360 17.39 0.01 -7.42
C PRO A 360 18.46 -1.01 -6.97
N LEU A 361 19.66 -0.91 -7.56
CA LEU A 361 20.75 -1.85 -7.31
C LEU A 361 21.20 -1.81 -5.84
N GLU A 362 21.32 -0.61 -5.27
CA GLU A 362 21.78 -0.39 -3.89
C GLU A 362 20.86 -1.07 -2.86
N LEU A 363 19.54 -0.94 -3.05
CA LEU A 363 18.56 -1.59 -2.18
C LEU A 363 18.52 -3.10 -2.41
N SER A 364 18.71 -3.54 -3.65
CA SER A 364 18.70 -4.98 -3.98
C SER A 364 19.92 -5.70 -3.38
N GLU A 365 21.10 -5.09 -3.43
CA GLU A 365 22.33 -5.59 -2.81
C GLU A 365 22.18 -5.64 -1.28
N ALA A 366 21.65 -4.57 -0.66
CA ALA A 366 21.43 -4.53 0.78
C ALA A 366 20.45 -5.61 1.27
N LEU A 367 19.40 -5.90 0.50
CA LEU A 367 18.41 -6.92 0.82
C LEU A 367 18.80 -8.33 0.32
N SER A 368 19.94 -8.47 -0.35
CA SER A 368 20.39 -9.72 -0.98
C SER A 368 19.33 -10.31 -1.93
N THR A 369 18.61 -9.46 -2.65
CA THR A 369 17.58 -9.84 -3.61
C THR A 369 18.09 -9.80 -5.05
N PRO A 370 17.60 -10.66 -5.95
CA PRO A 370 18.01 -10.62 -7.35
C PRO A 370 17.60 -9.29 -8.00
N PHE A 371 18.54 -8.67 -8.72
CA PHE A 371 18.33 -7.42 -9.42
C PHE A 371 18.00 -7.66 -10.90
N GLU A 372 16.95 -7.00 -11.39
CA GLU A 372 16.56 -7.02 -12.81
C GLU A 372 17.37 -5.98 -13.61
N GLY A 373 18.66 -6.22 -13.80
CA GLY A 373 19.53 -5.32 -14.57
C GLY A 373 21.02 -5.62 -14.46
N PRO A 374 21.88 -4.79 -15.05
CA PRO A 374 23.32 -4.92 -14.91
C PRO A 374 23.74 -4.63 -13.46
N SER A 375 24.37 -5.60 -12.80
CA SER A 375 24.87 -5.48 -11.42
C SER A 375 26.41 -5.41 -11.34
N GLY A 376 27.05 -5.01 -12.44
CA GLY A 376 28.51 -5.03 -12.55
C GLY A 376 29.23 -3.98 -11.66
N PRO A 377 30.56 -4.09 -11.50
CA PRO A 377 31.35 -3.09 -10.77
C PRO A 377 31.28 -1.67 -11.36
N TYR A 378 31.02 -1.57 -12.67
CA TYR A 378 30.93 -0.30 -13.40
C TYR A 378 29.57 0.39 -13.27
N GLU A 379 28.56 -0.28 -12.72
CA GLU A 379 27.26 0.34 -12.52
C GLU A 379 27.35 1.37 -11.39
N LYS A 380 26.83 2.58 -11.64
CA LYS A 380 26.92 3.69 -10.70
C LYS A 380 26.05 3.39 -9.48
N ARG A 381 26.66 3.40 -8.30
CA ARG A 381 25.96 3.33 -7.01
C ARG A 381 25.99 4.70 -6.34
N HIS A 382 24.86 5.14 -5.82
CA HIS A 382 24.79 6.36 -5.02
C HIS A 382 25.19 6.06 -3.57
N PRO A 383 26.26 6.68 -3.03
CA PRO A 383 26.73 6.39 -1.68
C PRO A 383 25.68 6.71 -0.60
N GLU A 384 24.85 7.73 -0.82
CA GLU A 384 23.77 8.10 0.10
C GLU A 384 22.72 6.99 0.19
N PHE A 385 22.35 6.36 -0.93
CA PHE A 385 21.39 5.26 -0.94
C PHE A 385 21.95 3.99 -0.31
N ILE A 386 23.24 3.70 -0.49
CA ILE A 386 23.91 2.60 0.22
C ILE A 386 23.83 2.82 1.74
N GLU A 387 24.07 4.06 2.20
CA GLU A 387 24.01 4.40 3.61
C GLU A 387 22.60 4.22 4.18
N TYR A 388 21.56 4.69 3.47
CA TYR A 388 20.16 4.51 3.89
C TYR A 388 19.67 3.06 3.79
N ALA A 389 20.25 2.24 2.92
CA ALA A 389 19.90 0.83 2.80
C ALA A 389 20.59 -0.04 3.86
N LYS A 390 21.60 0.48 4.56
CA LYS A 390 22.42 -0.28 5.50
C LYS A 390 21.62 -0.80 6.69
N GLY A 391 21.66 -2.11 6.90
CA GLY A 391 21.03 -2.79 8.04
C GLY A 391 19.53 -3.04 7.89
N LEU A 392 18.98 -2.87 6.69
CA LEU A 392 17.66 -3.38 6.35
C LEU A 392 17.70 -4.91 6.25
N ARG A 393 16.77 -5.58 6.92
CA ARG A 393 16.61 -7.04 6.81
C ARG A 393 15.58 -7.36 5.74
N ASN A 394 15.88 -8.36 4.93
CA ASN A 394 14.95 -8.87 3.95
C ASN A 394 13.96 -9.84 4.61
N PHE A 395 12.67 -9.64 4.38
CA PHE A 395 11.62 -10.60 4.68
C PHE A 395 11.00 -11.07 3.36
N PRO A 396 11.40 -12.25 2.84
CA PRO A 396 10.94 -12.75 1.57
C PRO A 396 9.52 -13.31 1.69
N VAL A 397 8.58 -12.68 1.00
CA VAL A 397 7.20 -13.19 0.86
C VAL A 397 7.18 -14.16 -0.33
N PRO A 398 6.77 -15.43 -0.13
CA PRO A 398 6.79 -16.43 -1.19
C PRO A 398 5.84 -16.03 -2.32
N ALA A 399 6.25 -16.39 -3.53
CA ALA A 399 5.50 -16.10 -4.75
C ALA A 399 4.10 -16.73 -4.74
N GLN A 400 4.00 -17.90 -4.11
CA GLN A 400 2.84 -18.76 -4.10
C GLN A 400 2.23 -18.81 -2.70
N MET A 401 0.91 -18.87 -2.64
CA MET A 401 0.17 -19.24 -1.45
C MET A 401 0.13 -20.76 -1.27
N GLN A 402 0.01 -21.22 -0.03
CA GLN A 402 -0.19 -22.64 0.23
C GLN A 402 -1.61 -23.06 -0.19
N VAL A 403 -1.81 -24.34 -0.49
CA VAL A 403 -3.12 -24.86 -0.93
C VAL A 403 -4.20 -24.60 0.12
N LYS A 404 -3.87 -24.71 1.42
CA LYS A 404 -4.79 -24.39 2.54
C LYS A 404 -5.19 -22.91 2.58
N GLU A 405 -4.25 -22.02 2.29
CA GLU A 405 -4.52 -20.57 2.21
C GLU A 405 -5.42 -20.27 1.01
N ALA A 406 -5.21 -20.99 -0.10
CA ALA A 406 -6.00 -20.84 -1.33
C ALA A 406 -7.42 -21.37 -1.16
N SER A 407 -7.60 -22.51 -0.49
CA SER A 407 -8.92 -23.07 -0.24
C SER A 407 -9.73 -22.13 0.65
N ALA A 408 -9.13 -21.58 1.70
CA ALA A 408 -9.80 -20.60 2.56
C ALA A 408 -10.17 -19.34 1.81
N LEU A 409 -9.29 -18.83 0.94
CA LEU A 409 -9.63 -17.71 0.08
C LEU A 409 -10.81 -18.06 -0.83
N PHE A 410 -10.77 -19.20 -1.53
CA PHE A 410 -11.86 -19.65 -2.40
C PHE A 410 -13.19 -19.82 -1.65
N GLU A 411 -13.16 -20.38 -0.44
CA GLU A 411 -14.33 -20.54 0.42
C GLU A 411 -15.00 -19.21 0.78
N ILE A 412 -14.23 -18.14 1.00
CA ILE A 412 -14.79 -16.80 1.25
C ILE A 412 -15.64 -16.38 0.05
N TRP A 413 -15.08 -16.46 -1.15
CA TRP A 413 -15.76 -16.04 -2.37
C TRP A 413 -16.98 -16.93 -2.69
N ALA A 414 -16.89 -18.23 -2.37
CA ALA A 414 -17.99 -19.17 -2.51
C ALA A 414 -19.13 -18.90 -1.50
N LYS A 415 -18.79 -18.65 -0.22
CA LYS A 415 -19.76 -18.36 0.85
C LYS A 415 -20.48 -17.04 0.64
N ASP A 416 -19.80 -16.04 0.08
CA ASP A 416 -20.38 -14.74 -0.26
C ASP A 416 -21.21 -14.78 -1.56
N ARG A 417 -21.26 -15.94 -2.23
CA ARG A 417 -21.88 -16.12 -3.55
C ARG A 417 -21.37 -15.12 -4.60
N ALA A 418 -20.13 -14.68 -4.43
CA ALA A 418 -19.44 -13.76 -5.32
C ALA A 418 -18.73 -14.50 -6.48
N LEU A 419 -19.11 -15.74 -6.78
CA LEU A 419 -18.62 -16.51 -7.92
C LEU A 419 -19.76 -16.71 -8.91
N HIS A 420 -19.51 -16.46 -10.19
CA HIS A 420 -20.50 -16.72 -11.24
C HIS A 420 -20.70 -18.24 -11.47
N SER A 421 -19.63 -19.01 -11.37
CA SER A 421 -19.64 -20.47 -11.55
C SER A 421 -19.89 -21.19 -10.22
N MET A 422 -20.51 -22.37 -10.30
CA MET A 422 -20.68 -23.26 -9.15
C MET A 422 -19.32 -23.54 -8.47
N PRO A 423 -19.21 -23.40 -7.15
CA PRO A 423 -17.98 -23.65 -6.42
C PRO A 423 -17.70 -25.15 -6.35
N ASN A 424 -16.84 -25.64 -7.24
CA ASN A 424 -16.40 -27.04 -7.31
C ASN A 424 -14.88 -27.14 -7.08
N ASP A 425 -14.42 -28.29 -6.59
CA ASP A 425 -12.99 -28.56 -6.40
C ASP A 425 -12.20 -28.48 -7.72
N GLU A 426 -12.79 -28.91 -8.83
CA GLU A 426 -12.19 -28.79 -10.16
C GLU A 426 -11.97 -27.32 -10.57
N LEU A 427 -12.94 -26.45 -10.26
CA LEU A 427 -12.82 -25.02 -10.51
C LEU A 427 -11.71 -24.43 -9.63
N PHE A 428 -11.68 -24.79 -8.34
CA PHE A 428 -10.62 -24.35 -7.43
C PHE A 428 -9.24 -24.75 -7.96
N MET A 429 -9.03 -26.02 -8.29
CA MET A 429 -7.75 -26.55 -8.74
C MET A 429 -7.32 -25.97 -10.10
N SER A 430 -8.25 -25.82 -11.05
CA SER A 430 -7.97 -25.16 -12.34
C SER A 430 -7.56 -23.71 -12.15
N LYS A 431 -8.29 -22.92 -11.35
CA LYS A 431 -7.93 -21.50 -11.10
C LYS A 431 -6.64 -21.35 -10.30
N PHE A 432 -6.39 -22.25 -9.35
CA PHE A 432 -5.14 -22.25 -8.57
C PHE A 432 -3.93 -22.55 -9.45
N THR A 433 -4.05 -23.51 -10.37
CA THR A 433 -2.98 -23.87 -11.33
C THR A 433 -2.79 -22.78 -12.39
N GLU A 434 -3.86 -22.20 -12.95
CA GLU A 434 -3.80 -21.05 -13.86
C GLU A 434 -3.03 -19.87 -13.24
N ALA A 435 -3.30 -19.58 -11.96
CA ALA A 435 -2.61 -18.52 -11.22
C ALA A 435 -1.20 -18.89 -10.76
N SER A 436 -0.79 -20.16 -10.92
CA SER A 436 0.45 -20.71 -10.36
C SER A 436 0.60 -20.40 -8.86
N GLY A 437 -0.52 -20.38 -8.12
CA GLY A 437 -0.57 -20.03 -6.69
C GLY A 437 -0.34 -18.55 -6.35
N ASN A 438 -0.29 -17.63 -7.32
CA ASN A 438 -0.15 -16.20 -7.03
C ASN A 438 -1.50 -15.63 -6.50
N PRO A 439 -1.55 -15.03 -5.29
CA PRO A 439 -2.81 -14.56 -4.68
C PRO A 439 -3.58 -13.54 -5.54
N ARG A 440 -2.88 -12.55 -6.11
CA ARG A 440 -3.53 -11.51 -6.92
C ARG A 440 -4.11 -12.11 -8.19
N ASP A 441 -3.33 -12.93 -8.89
CA ASP A 441 -3.76 -13.50 -10.16
C ASP A 441 -4.86 -14.55 -9.94
N PHE A 442 -4.84 -15.28 -8.83
CA PHE A 442 -5.91 -16.20 -8.44
C PHE A 442 -7.26 -15.47 -8.28
N VAL A 443 -7.29 -14.35 -7.57
CA VAL A 443 -8.52 -13.55 -7.42
C VAL A 443 -8.87 -12.82 -8.71
N TRP A 444 -7.96 -12.05 -9.30
CA TRP A 444 -8.29 -11.14 -10.40
C TRP A 444 -8.40 -11.81 -11.77
N LYS A 445 -7.51 -12.75 -12.07
CA LYS A 445 -7.53 -13.49 -13.35
C LYS A 445 -8.28 -14.81 -13.25
N GLY A 446 -8.41 -15.39 -12.04
CA GLY A 446 -9.12 -16.64 -11.81
C GLY A 446 -10.59 -16.43 -11.45
N LEU A 447 -10.86 -15.89 -10.25
CA LEU A 447 -12.22 -15.77 -9.71
C LEU A 447 -13.01 -14.63 -10.36
N LEU A 448 -12.42 -13.43 -10.41
CA LEU A 448 -13.08 -12.23 -10.91
C LEU A 448 -13.19 -12.17 -12.42
N SER A 449 -12.33 -12.88 -13.16
CA SER A 449 -12.44 -12.95 -14.62
C SER A 449 -13.77 -13.58 -15.06
N SER A 450 -14.39 -14.40 -14.21
CA SER A 450 -15.73 -14.95 -14.45
C SER A 450 -16.83 -13.88 -14.51
N PHE A 451 -16.59 -12.66 -14.01
CA PHE A 451 -17.52 -11.54 -14.14
C PHE A 451 -17.38 -10.76 -15.45
N ALA A 452 -16.28 -10.94 -16.19
CA ALA A 452 -16.07 -10.27 -17.47
C ALA A 452 -16.79 -11.06 -18.58
N LEU A 453 -18.07 -10.76 -18.77
CA LEU A 453 -18.83 -11.06 -20.00
C LEU A 453 -18.73 -9.89 -20.97
#